data_AF-A0A3F2RJN5-F1
#
_entry.id   AF-A0A3F2RJN5-F1
#
_cell.length_a   1.000
_cell.length_b   1.000
_cell.length_c   1.000
_cell.angle_alpha   90.00
_cell.angle_beta   90.00
_cell.angle_gamma   90.00
#
_symmetry.space_group_name_H-M   'P 1'
#
loop_
_entity.id
_entity.type
_entity.pdbx_description
1 polymer ?
#
loop_
_entity_poly.entity_id
_entity_poly.type
_entity_poly.pdbx_seq_one_letter_code
_entity_poly.pdbx_strand_id
1 'polypeptide(L)'
;MGITISQPVDGSNNKDSVLAVAAVADITQFSLVQLQALQAIWYSNGSAEDGDLASREADLSCNEFEEALNSVQFAASDWAIFDRLFVLLDRTGDERIIAVQFLIAVSLLLRGSLEVKLQGAFQFAQDAEGSPDEGVSPQGLRFALTTLAATAGFFGDPYVPLDDVNRVVQDAFCASTSCTCEELVKAVADHPLVQQYAYTIPDVNDDE
;
A
#
# COMPACT_ATOMS: atom_id res chain seq x y z
N MET A 1 -25.11 0.24 3.07
CA MET A 1 -24.95 -1.23 3.12
C MET A 1 -23.50 -1.48 3.47
N GLY A 2 -23.21 -1.93 4.69
CA GLY A 2 -21.84 -2.11 5.18
C GLY A 2 -21.28 -3.44 4.72
N ILE A 3 -20.21 -3.42 3.93
CA ILE A 3 -19.42 -4.61 3.61
C ILE A 3 -18.59 -5.00 4.85
N THR A 4 -18.95 -6.12 5.46
CA THR A 4 -18.17 -6.74 6.53
C THR A 4 -16.96 -7.42 5.91
N ILE A 5 -15.80 -6.77 5.93
CA ILE A 5 -14.53 -7.41 5.63
C ILE A 5 -14.25 -8.39 6.78
N SER A 6 -14.58 -9.65 6.56
CA SER A 6 -14.28 -10.73 7.49
C SER A 6 -12.78 -10.99 7.40
N GLN A 7 -12.02 -10.62 8.44
CA GLN A 7 -10.67 -11.16 8.58
C GLN A 7 -10.79 -12.68 8.80
N PRO A 8 -10.11 -13.52 8.01
CA PRO A 8 -10.13 -14.95 8.23
C PRO A 8 -9.39 -15.27 9.53
N VAL A 9 -10.10 -15.99 10.41
CA VAL A 9 -9.55 -16.65 11.59
C VAL A 9 -8.86 -17.95 11.14
N ASP A 10 -7.61 -18.09 11.59
CA ASP A 10 -6.86 -19.33 11.78
C ASP A 10 -6.37 -20.13 10.54
N GLY A 11 -5.04 -20.32 10.49
CA GLY A 11 -4.47 -21.60 10.07
C GLY A 11 -4.18 -21.83 8.58
N SER A 12 -4.00 -20.79 7.76
CA SER A 12 -3.49 -21.01 6.39
C SER A 12 -1.97 -20.96 6.36
N ASN A 13 -1.42 -22.05 5.82
CA ASN A 13 -0.03 -22.29 5.43
C ASN A 13 0.55 -21.07 4.68
N ASN A 14 1.01 -20.06 5.42
CA ASN A 14 1.68 -18.89 4.84
C ASN A 14 2.88 -19.46 4.09
N LYS A 15 2.87 -19.39 2.76
CA LYS A 15 4.11 -19.43 2.00
C LYS A 15 4.95 -18.30 2.58
N ASP A 16 5.93 -18.63 3.42
CA ASP A 16 6.80 -17.65 4.07
C ASP A 16 7.41 -16.76 2.99
N SER A 17 6.85 -15.58 2.81
CA SER A 17 7.49 -14.55 2.01
C SER A 17 8.77 -14.19 2.75
N VAL A 18 9.92 -14.47 2.14
CA VAL A 18 11.27 -14.13 2.64
C VAL A 18 11.47 -12.60 2.68
N LEU A 19 10.45 -11.84 2.29
CA LEU A 19 10.47 -10.40 2.22
C LEU A 19 10.58 -9.76 3.61
N ALA A 20 11.46 -8.78 3.74
CA ALA A 20 11.64 -8.00 4.95
C ALA A 20 10.34 -7.27 5.33
N VAL A 21 9.59 -6.76 4.36
CA VAL A 21 8.30 -6.12 4.62
C VAL A 21 7.25 -7.09 5.18
N ALA A 22 7.34 -8.39 4.88
CA ALA A 22 6.45 -9.38 5.46
C ALA A 22 6.76 -9.61 6.95
N ALA A 23 8.05 -9.60 7.32
CA ALA A 23 8.45 -9.66 8.72
C ALA A 23 8.00 -8.41 9.51
N VAL A 24 8.11 -7.22 8.93
CA VAL A 24 7.63 -5.98 9.58
C VAL A 24 6.11 -6.00 9.71
N ALA A 25 5.39 -6.48 8.70
CA ALA A 25 3.94 -6.67 8.77
C ALA A 25 3.52 -7.68 9.86
N ASP A 26 4.39 -8.59 10.30
CA ASP A 26 4.08 -9.47 11.43
C ASP A 26 4.23 -8.75 12.79
N ILE A 27 5.04 -7.71 12.87
CA ILE A 27 5.28 -6.98 14.12
C ILE A 27 4.23 -5.89 14.34
N THR A 28 3.59 -5.41 13.27
CA THR A 28 2.55 -4.38 13.33
C THR A 28 1.26 -4.89 13.97
N GLN A 29 0.61 -4.02 14.74
CA GLN A 29 -0.62 -4.35 15.47
C GLN A 29 -1.85 -3.59 14.98
N PHE A 30 -1.70 -2.72 13.99
CA PHE A 30 -2.79 -1.93 13.44
C PHE A 30 -3.67 -2.71 12.45
N SER A 31 -4.89 -2.23 12.28
CA SER A 31 -5.90 -2.79 11.37
C SER A 31 -6.29 -1.84 10.25
N LEU A 32 -6.87 -2.37 9.17
CA LEU A 32 -7.38 -1.58 8.06
C LEU A 32 -8.41 -0.53 8.52
N VAL A 33 -9.23 -0.86 9.52
CA VAL A 33 -10.23 0.06 10.08
C VAL A 33 -9.59 1.30 10.70
N GLN A 34 -8.44 1.15 11.35
CA GLN A 34 -7.68 2.27 11.91
C GLN A 34 -7.10 3.16 10.81
N LEU A 35 -6.62 2.57 9.71
CA LEU A 35 -6.15 3.33 8.55
C LEU A 35 -7.29 4.09 7.85
N GLN A 36 -8.46 3.46 7.71
CA GLN A 36 -9.66 4.12 7.19
C GLN A 36 -10.11 5.27 8.10
N ALA A 37 -9.95 5.15 9.42
CA ALA A 37 -10.21 6.24 10.34
C ALA A 37 -9.23 7.41 10.14
N LEU A 38 -7.93 7.14 9.94
CA LEU A 38 -6.95 8.17 9.60
C LEU A 38 -7.31 8.89 8.29
N GLN A 39 -7.64 8.10 7.26
CA GLN A 39 -8.10 8.63 6.00
C GLN A 39 -9.32 9.54 6.21
N ALA A 40 -10.33 9.10 6.97
CA ALA A 40 -11.48 9.93 7.27
C ALA A 40 -11.10 11.23 7.99
N ILE A 41 -10.12 11.22 8.89
CA ILE A 41 -9.65 12.44 9.57
C ILE A 41 -9.00 13.41 8.59
N TRP A 42 -8.07 12.94 7.76
CA TRP A 42 -7.34 13.78 6.81
C TRP A 42 -8.25 14.34 5.71
N TYR A 43 -9.13 13.50 5.17
CA TYR A 43 -10.07 13.89 4.12
C TYR A 43 -11.33 14.59 4.65
N SER A 44 -11.61 14.56 5.96
CA SER A 44 -12.64 15.38 6.57
C SER A 44 -12.19 16.84 6.77
N ASN A 45 -10.88 17.10 6.76
CA ASN A 45 -10.30 18.42 7.04
C ASN A 45 -9.76 19.12 5.78
N GLY A 46 -9.42 18.36 4.73
CA GLY A 46 -8.99 18.85 3.43
C GLY A 46 -10.10 18.76 2.39
N SER A 47 -10.40 19.88 1.74
CA SER A 47 -11.24 19.89 0.53
C SER A 47 -10.59 18.93 -0.47
N ALA A 48 -11.30 17.88 -0.90
CA ALA A 48 -10.86 17.00 -1.96
C ALA A 48 -10.65 17.81 -3.23
N GLU A 49 -9.43 18.30 -3.45
CA GLU A 49 -9.03 18.83 -4.75
C GLU A 49 -8.92 17.63 -5.67
N ASP A 50 -9.95 17.47 -6.49
CA ASP A 50 -10.03 16.56 -7.62
C ASP A 50 -8.77 16.75 -8.48
N GLY A 51 -7.83 15.81 -8.38
CA GLY A 51 -6.50 15.98 -8.91
C GLY A 51 -5.75 14.66 -9.05
N ASP A 52 -5.03 14.53 -10.16
CA ASP A 52 -4.17 13.41 -10.50
C ASP A 52 -3.23 13.07 -9.32
N LEU A 53 -3.29 11.81 -8.83
CA LEU A 53 -2.52 11.36 -7.67
C LEU A 53 -1.00 11.55 -7.83
N ALA A 54 -0.49 11.57 -9.06
CA ALA A 54 0.92 11.78 -9.33
C ALA A 54 1.33 13.27 -9.35
N SER A 55 0.37 14.18 -9.41
CA SER A 55 0.56 15.63 -9.39
C SER A 55 0.17 16.28 -8.06
N ARG A 56 -0.33 15.49 -7.11
CA ARG A 56 -0.79 15.97 -5.81
C ARG A 56 0.39 16.41 -4.95
N GLU A 57 0.32 17.63 -4.45
CA GLU A 57 1.34 18.18 -3.55
C GLU A 57 1.23 17.55 -2.14
N ALA A 58 2.32 17.67 -1.38
CA ALA A 58 2.42 17.14 -0.02
C ALA A 58 1.48 17.93 0.92
N ASP A 59 0.29 17.39 1.08
CA ASP A 59 -0.81 18.02 1.82
C ASP A 59 -0.74 17.77 3.33
N LEU A 60 -0.08 16.69 3.77
CA LEU A 60 -0.06 16.28 5.17
C LEU A 60 1.23 16.72 5.87
N SER A 61 1.11 17.65 6.81
CA SER A 61 2.21 18.08 7.65
C SER A 61 2.50 17.05 8.77
N CYS A 62 3.75 16.97 9.24
CA CYS A 62 4.13 16.11 10.38
C CYS A 62 3.22 16.32 11.62
N ASN A 63 2.85 17.56 11.93
CA ASN A 63 1.97 17.86 13.06
C ASN A 63 0.56 17.24 12.88
N GLU A 64 -0.04 17.37 11.69
CA GLU A 64 -1.37 16.81 11.37
C GLU A 64 -1.34 15.27 11.36
N PHE A 65 -0.21 14.72 10.92
CA PHE A 65 0.07 13.30 10.96
C PHE A 65 0.09 12.77 12.41
N GLU A 66 0.88 13.39 13.29
CA GLU A 66 0.97 13.02 14.70
C GLU A 66 -0.36 13.18 15.44
N GLU A 67 -1.11 14.26 15.17
CA GLU A 67 -2.44 14.50 15.76
C GLU A 67 -3.45 13.42 15.35
N ALA A 68 -3.45 13.02 14.07
CA ALA A 68 -4.32 11.96 13.58
C ALA A 68 -3.93 10.59 14.16
N LEU A 69 -2.63 10.29 14.25
CA LEU A 69 -2.15 9.06 14.89
C LEU A 69 -2.52 9.00 16.37
N ASN A 70 -2.43 10.13 17.09
CA ASN A 70 -2.83 10.21 18.49
C ASN A 70 -4.34 9.94 18.67
N SER A 71 -5.15 10.42 17.73
CA SER A 71 -6.61 10.24 17.73
C SER A 71 -7.03 8.78 17.57
N VAL A 72 -6.30 7.98 16.79
CA VAL A 72 -6.64 6.58 16.47
C VAL A 72 -6.02 5.57 17.46
N GLN A 73 -5.23 6.04 18.43
CA GLN A 73 -4.62 5.23 19.51
C GLN A 73 -3.80 4.03 19.00
N PHE A 74 -2.82 4.28 18.13
CA PHE A 74 -1.88 3.24 17.68
C PHE A 74 -0.91 2.78 18.78
N ALA A 75 -0.38 1.56 18.67
CA ALA A 75 0.63 1.07 19.60
C ALA A 75 1.98 1.77 19.38
N ALA A 76 2.81 1.83 20.42
CA ALA A 76 4.13 2.44 20.34
C ALA A 76 5.05 1.79 19.28
N SER A 77 4.87 0.49 19.04
CA SER A 77 5.58 -0.24 17.99
C SER A 77 5.20 0.25 16.59
N ASP A 78 3.91 0.53 16.36
CA ASP A 78 3.42 1.04 15.07
C ASP A 78 3.92 2.47 14.85
N TRP A 79 3.95 3.29 15.91
CA TRP A 79 4.50 4.64 15.89
C TRP A 79 5.94 4.69 15.35
N ALA A 80 6.81 3.80 15.83
CA ALA A 80 8.19 3.75 15.36
C ALA A 80 8.32 3.34 13.88
N ILE A 81 7.35 2.58 13.35
CA ILE A 81 7.32 2.17 11.95
C ILE A 81 6.77 3.31 11.08
N PHE A 82 5.72 3.97 11.55
CA PHE A 82 5.11 5.13 10.90
C PHE A 82 6.07 6.30 10.78
N ASP A 83 6.85 6.59 11.82
CA ASP A 83 7.92 7.59 11.81
C ASP A 83 8.96 7.30 10.72
N ARG A 84 9.43 6.05 10.64
CA ARG A 84 10.38 5.64 9.59
C ARG A 84 9.79 5.75 8.18
N LEU A 85 8.51 5.42 8.00
CA LEU A 85 7.82 5.59 6.73
C LEU A 85 7.63 7.06 6.36
N PHE A 86 7.34 7.90 7.35
CA PHE A 86 7.22 9.35 7.15
C PHE A 86 8.54 9.91 6.59
N VAL A 87 9.67 9.56 7.21
CA VAL A 87 11.01 9.96 6.73
C VAL A 87 11.32 9.41 5.34
N LEU A 88 10.88 8.20 5.00
CA LEU A 88 11.05 7.64 3.65
C LEU A 88 10.27 8.43 2.59
N LEU A 89 9.05 8.85 2.93
CA LEU A 89 8.15 9.55 2.02
C LEU A 89 8.51 11.04 1.91
N ASP A 90 9.04 11.64 2.97
CA ASP A 90 9.58 13.01 2.99
C ASP A 90 10.94 13.09 2.29
N ARG A 91 10.93 12.95 0.97
CA ARG A 91 12.14 13.05 0.14
C ARG A 91 12.70 14.47 0.06
N THR A 92 11.87 15.47 0.33
CA THR A 92 12.19 16.90 0.26
C THR A 92 12.76 17.44 1.56
N GLY A 93 12.56 16.76 2.69
CA GLY A 93 12.95 17.26 4.01
C GLY A 93 12.09 18.43 4.47
N ASP A 94 10.89 18.56 3.91
CA ASP A 94 9.94 19.65 4.18
C ASP A 94 8.94 19.25 5.28
N GLU A 95 9.12 18.08 5.90
CA GLU A 95 8.25 17.52 6.94
C GLU A 95 6.78 17.42 6.47
N ARG A 96 6.61 17.19 5.16
CA ARG A 96 5.32 17.06 4.49
C ARG A 96 5.30 15.85 3.58
N ILE A 97 4.22 15.09 3.63
CA ILE A 97 4.02 13.92 2.79
C ILE A 97 2.62 13.93 2.16
N ILE A 98 2.45 13.11 1.14
CA ILE A 98 1.14 12.91 0.53
C ILE A 98 0.35 11.88 1.38
N ALA A 99 -0.78 12.28 1.97
CA ALA A 99 -1.58 11.42 2.85
C ALA A 99 -1.94 10.05 2.22
N VAL A 100 -2.38 10.04 0.95
CA VAL A 100 -2.69 8.79 0.24
C VAL A 100 -1.45 7.91 0.05
N GLN A 101 -0.29 8.50 -0.22
CA GLN A 101 0.96 7.76 -0.37
C GLN A 101 1.34 7.07 0.92
N PHE A 102 1.13 7.74 2.06
CA PHE A 102 1.31 7.13 3.37
C PHE A 102 0.35 5.95 3.60
N LEU A 103 -0.95 6.12 3.33
CA LEU A 103 -1.93 5.04 3.49
C LEU A 103 -1.60 3.81 2.63
N ILE A 104 -1.18 4.05 1.39
CA ILE A 104 -0.72 3.00 0.48
C ILE A 104 0.53 2.30 1.05
N ALA A 105 1.54 3.07 1.49
CA ALA A 105 2.75 2.49 2.07
C ALA A 105 2.44 1.62 3.31
N VAL A 106 1.59 2.12 4.20
CA VAL A 106 1.20 1.41 5.42
C VAL A 106 0.30 0.20 5.12
N SER A 107 -0.46 0.22 4.03
CA SER A 107 -1.28 -0.94 3.63
C SER A 107 -0.43 -2.20 3.35
N LEU A 108 0.83 -2.03 2.93
CA LEU A 108 1.77 -3.14 2.72
C LEU A 108 2.15 -3.85 4.04
N LEU A 109 2.05 -3.13 5.14
CA LEU A 109 2.37 -3.56 6.50
C LEU A 109 1.15 -4.11 7.24
N LEU A 110 -0.02 -4.18 6.59
CA LEU A 110 -1.18 -4.87 7.14
C LEU A 110 -0.88 -6.38 7.25
N ARG A 111 -1.38 -7.00 8.32
CA ARG A 111 -1.36 -8.46 8.44
C ARG A 111 -2.36 -9.09 7.47
N GLY A 112 -1.89 -9.98 6.60
CA GLY A 112 -2.72 -10.72 5.66
C GLY A 112 -1.97 -11.17 4.40
N SER A 113 -2.71 -11.83 3.51
CA SER A 113 -2.23 -12.23 2.19
C SER A 113 -1.86 -11.02 1.33
N LEU A 114 -0.98 -11.23 0.35
CA LEU A 114 -0.59 -10.20 -0.64
C LEU A 114 -1.81 -9.52 -1.27
N GLU A 115 -2.85 -10.29 -1.59
CA GLU A 115 -4.11 -9.78 -2.16
C GLU A 115 -4.79 -8.77 -1.24
N VAL A 116 -4.83 -9.01 0.08
CA VAL A 116 -5.45 -8.08 1.05
C VAL A 116 -4.67 -6.77 1.13
N LYS A 117 -3.34 -6.85 1.06
CA LYS A 117 -2.45 -5.68 1.07
C LYS A 117 -2.64 -4.84 -0.19
N LEU A 118 -2.64 -5.49 -1.36
CA LEU A 118 -2.88 -4.86 -2.66
C LEU A 118 -4.29 -4.24 -2.72
N GLN A 119 -5.30 -4.96 -2.22
CA GLN A 119 -6.67 -4.46 -2.17
C GLN A 119 -6.79 -3.21 -1.29
N GLY A 120 -6.14 -3.19 -0.13
CA GLY A 120 -6.06 -2.00 0.71
C GLY A 120 -5.40 -0.83 -0.01
N ALA A 121 -4.24 -1.05 -0.62
CA ALA A 121 -3.52 -0.03 -1.39
C ALA A 121 -4.37 0.57 -2.51
N PHE A 122 -5.05 -0.28 -3.28
CA PHE A 122 -5.85 0.13 -4.43
C PHE A 122 -7.14 0.82 -4.00
N GLN A 123 -7.74 0.39 -2.90
CA GLN A 123 -8.88 1.07 -2.30
C GLN A 123 -8.50 2.49 -1.85
N PHE A 124 -7.38 2.67 -1.16
CA PHE A 124 -6.89 4.01 -0.79
C PHE A 124 -6.60 4.90 -2.00
N ALA A 125 -6.04 4.33 -3.08
CA ALA A 125 -5.83 5.06 -4.32
C ALA A 125 -7.18 5.47 -4.96
N GLN A 126 -8.14 4.56 -5.02
CA GLN A 126 -9.48 4.83 -5.57
C GLN A 126 -10.22 5.91 -4.78
N ASP A 127 -10.26 5.79 -3.45
CA ASP A 127 -10.90 6.77 -2.57
C ASP A 127 -10.24 8.15 -2.68
N ALA A 128 -8.94 8.21 -2.98
CA ALA A 128 -8.22 9.45 -3.19
C ALA A 128 -8.50 10.11 -4.56
N GLU A 129 -8.86 9.34 -5.59
CA GLU A 129 -9.28 9.86 -6.91
C GLU A 129 -10.72 10.38 -6.92
N GLY A 130 -11.48 10.21 -5.83
CA GLY A 130 -12.80 10.85 -5.62
C GLY A 130 -13.94 10.29 -6.48
N SER A 131 -13.64 9.37 -7.41
CA SER A 131 -14.63 8.73 -8.30
C SER A 131 -14.90 7.28 -7.88
N PRO A 132 -15.87 7.03 -6.97
CA PRO A 132 -16.21 5.67 -6.53
C PRO A 132 -16.78 4.80 -7.65
N ASP A 133 -17.35 5.40 -8.71
CA ASP A 133 -17.97 4.70 -9.84
C ASP A 133 -16.98 4.34 -10.97
N GLU A 134 -15.81 4.96 -11.06
CA GLU A 134 -14.93 4.84 -12.24
C GLU A 134 -13.80 3.78 -12.08
N GLY A 135 -13.72 3.13 -10.92
CA GLY A 135 -12.64 2.19 -10.63
C GLY A 135 -11.29 2.88 -10.44
N VAL A 136 -10.22 2.10 -10.28
CA VAL A 136 -8.86 2.63 -10.12
C VAL A 136 -8.34 3.07 -11.49
N SER A 137 -7.81 4.29 -11.62
CA SER A 137 -7.15 4.73 -12.86
C SER A 137 -5.82 3.98 -13.06
N PRO A 138 -5.36 3.71 -14.31
CA PRO A 138 -4.03 3.14 -14.56
C PRO A 138 -2.91 3.99 -13.94
N GLN A 139 -3.11 5.31 -13.83
CA GLN A 139 -2.17 6.20 -13.14
C GLN A 139 -2.18 5.96 -11.63
N GLY A 140 -3.36 5.83 -11.02
CA GLY A 140 -3.52 5.48 -9.60
C GLY A 140 -2.94 4.11 -9.26
N LEU A 141 -3.14 3.11 -10.14
CA LEU A 141 -2.56 1.78 -9.97
C LEU A 141 -1.03 1.81 -10.02
N ARG A 142 -0.48 2.52 -11.01
CA ARG A 142 0.97 2.71 -11.13
C ARG A 142 1.54 3.42 -9.90
N PHE A 143 0.87 4.46 -9.42
CA PHE A 143 1.27 5.19 -8.22
C PHE A 143 1.26 4.28 -6.99
N ALA A 144 0.21 3.47 -6.81
CA ALA A 144 0.10 2.54 -5.71
C ALA A 144 1.22 1.50 -5.74
N LEU A 145 1.41 0.81 -6.88
CA LEU A 145 2.45 -0.21 -7.02
C LEU A 145 3.87 0.36 -6.87
N THR A 146 4.13 1.56 -7.40
CA THR A 146 5.42 2.24 -7.24
C THR A 146 5.69 2.56 -5.77
N THR A 147 4.66 3.01 -5.05
CA THR A 147 4.77 3.32 -3.62
C THR A 147 5.02 2.04 -2.82
N LEU A 148 4.27 0.96 -3.08
CA LEU A 148 4.47 -0.33 -2.43
C LEU A 148 5.89 -0.87 -2.68
N ALA A 149 6.37 -0.82 -3.93
CA ALA A 149 7.71 -1.25 -4.28
C ALA A 149 8.80 -0.41 -3.58
N ALA A 150 8.62 0.91 -3.49
CA ALA A 150 9.54 1.78 -2.78
C ALA A 150 9.56 1.48 -1.28
N THR A 151 8.40 1.24 -0.68
CA THR A 151 8.27 0.85 0.72
C THR A 151 8.90 -0.50 1.00
N ALA A 152 8.67 -1.51 0.16
CA ALA A 152 9.33 -2.81 0.25
C ALA A 152 10.86 -2.65 0.18
N GLY A 153 11.35 -1.92 -0.82
CA GLY A 153 12.78 -1.65 -0.99
C GLY A 153 13.43 -0.97 0.21
N PHE A 154 12.70 -0.09 0.91
CA PHE A 154 13.19 0.54 2.14
C PHE A 154 13.36 -0.44 3.31
N PHE A 155 12.50 -1.45 3.42
CA PHE A 155 12.65 -2.50 4.41
C PHE A 155 13.77 -3.49 4.09
N GLY A 156 14.35 -3.40 2.88
CA GLY A 156 15.44 -4.25 2.43
C GLY A 156 15.01 -5.30 1.39
N ASP A 157 13.78 -5.21 0.88
CA ASP A 157 13.32 -6.08 -0.21
C ASP A 157 13.97 -5.71 -1.56
N PRO A 158 13.99 -6.64 -2.53
CA PRO A 158 14.54 -6.36 -3.85
C PRO A 158 13.90 -5.12 -4.48
N TYR A 159 14.69 -4.37 -5.26
CA TYR A 159 14.17 -3.19 -5.95
C TYR A 159 13.35 -3.61 -7.17
N VAL A 160 12.11 -3.11 -7.27
CA VAL A 160 11.28 -3.28 -8.47
C VAL A 160 11.44 -2.05 -9.36
N PRO A 161 11.93 -2.19 -10.60
CA PRO A 161 12.04 -1.06 -11.50
C PRO A 161 10.66 -0.61 -11.99
N LEU A 162 10.53 0.69 -12.24
CA LEU A 162 9.27 1.30 -12.71
C LEU A 162 8.78 0.70 -14.04
N ASP A 163 9.70 0.20 -14.88
CA ASP A 163 9.36 -0.46 -16.14
C ASP A 163 8.57 -1.76 -15.91
N ASP A 164 8.98 -2.58 -14.94
CA ASP A 164 8.25 -3.78 -14.55
C ASP A 164 6.89 -3.43 -13.93
N VAL A 165 6.82 -2.38 -13.11
CA VAL A 165 5.54 -1.88 -12.59
C VAL A 165 4.59 -1.47 -13.72
N ASN A 166 5.09 -0.72 -14.72
CA ASN A 166 4.29 -0.31 -15.88
C ASN A 166 3.80 -1.51 -16.69
N ARG A 167 4.62 -2.54 -16.86
CA ARG A 167 4.23 -3.78 -17.53
C ARG A 167 3.12 -4.48 -16.78
N VAL A 168 3.25 -4.66 -15.46
CA VAL A 168 2.20 -5.26 -14.62
C VAL A 168 0.88 -4.48 -14.72
N VAL A 169 0.93 -3.15 -14.66
CA VAL A 169 -0.25 -2.29 -14.82
C VAL A 169 -0.87 -2.50 -16.21
N GLN A 170 -0.06 -2.47 -17.26
CA GLN A 170 -0.55 -2.62 -18.64
C GLN A 170 -1.19 -3.99 -18.87
N ASP A 171 -0.54 -5.07 -18.42
CA ASP A 171 -1.07 -6.43 -18.51
C ASP A 171 -2.36 -6.61 -17.69
N ALA A 172 -2.42 -6.07 -16.46
CA ALA A 172 -3.62 -6.15 -15.62
C ALA A 172 -4.83 -5.43 -16.24
N PHE A 173 -4.63 -4.26 -16.84
CA PHE A 173 -5.68 -3.53 -17.55
C PHE A 173 -6.01 -4.13 -18.92
N CYS A 174 -5.06 -4.75 -19.62
CA CYS A 174 -5.34 -5.46 -20.87
C CYS A 174 -6.12 -6.77 -20.66
N ALA A 175 -5.90 -7.45 -19.53
CA ALA A 175 -6.59 -8.70 -19.19
C ALA A 175 -8.02 -8.48 -18.66
N SER A 176 -8.30 -7.32 -18.05
CA SER A 176 -9.55 -7.07 -17.33
C SER A 176 -10.53 -6.23 -18.17
N THR A 177 -11.61 -6.82 -18.66
CA THR A 177 -12.68 -6.10 -19.41
C THR A 177 -13.61 -5.31 -18.47
N SER A 178 -13.44 -5.42 -17.15
CA SER A 178 -14.21 -4.71 -16.14
C SER A 178 -13.27 -4.29 -15.01
N CYS A 179 -13.09 -2.97 -14.84
CA CYS A 179 -12.09 -2.36 -13.96
C CYS A 179 -12.50 -2.36 -12.49
N THR A 180 -12.92 -3.50 -11.93
CA THR A 180 -13.15 -3.60 -10.48
C THR A 180 -11.82 -3.84 -9.76
N CYS A 181 -11.65 -3.19 -8.61
CA CYS A 181 -10.44 -3.29 -7.78
C CYS A 181 -10.06 -4.75 -7.47
N GLU A 182 -11.05 -5.61 -7.17
CA GLU A 182 -10.83 -7.03 -6.87
C GLU A 182 -10.23 -7.84 -8.03
N GLU A 183 -10.66 -7.57 -9.26
CA GLU A 183 -10.14 -8.29 -10.44
C GLU A 183 -8.74 -7.78 -10.81
N LEU A 184 -8.48 -6.47 -10.66
CA LEU A 184 -7.14 -5.90 -10.79
C LEU A 184 -6.18 -6.49 -9.75
N VAL A 185 -6.61 -6.62 -8.49
CA VAL A 185 -5.79 -7.24 -7.43
C VAL A 185 -5.42 -8.68 -7.79
N LYS A 186 -6.39 -9.48 -8.26
CA LYS A 186 -6.10 -10.86 -8.69
C LYS A 186 -5.17 -10.91 -9.90
N ALA A 187 -5.39 -10.06 -10.90
CA ALA A 187 -4.54 -10.00 -12.08
C ALA A 187 -3.09 -9.62 -11.73
N VAL A 188 -2.91 -8.65 -10.82
CA VAL A 188 -1.60 -8.23 -10.32
C VAL A 188 -0.97 -9.32 -9.44
N ALA A 189 -1.75 -9.95 -8.56
CA ALA A 189 -1.26 -10.99 -7.66
C ALA A 189 -0.85 -12.26 -8.42
N ASP A 190 -1.58 -12.65 -9.46
CA ASP A 190 -1.26 -13.81 -10.31
C ASP A 190 -0.13 -13.49 -11.31
N HIS A 191 0.24 -12.22 -11.47
CA HIS A 191 1.24 -11.80 -12.44
C HIS A 191 2.61 -12.47 -12.16
N PRO A 192 3.27 -13.07 -13.18
CA PRO A 192 4.51 -13.81 -12.99
C PRO A 192 5.64 -12.98 -12.40
N LEU A 193 5.72 -11.68 -12.73
CA LEU A 193 6.70 -10.76 -12.12
C LEU A 193 6.47 -10.53 -10.62
N VAL A 194 5.20 -10.47 -10.19
CA VAL A 194 4.84 -10.26 -8.79
C VAL A 194 5.04 -11.55 -8.00
N GLN A 195 4.68 -12.69 -8.58
CA GLN A 195 4.98 -14.01 -8.01
C GLN A 195 6.49 -14.23 -7.89
N GLN A 196 7.26 -13.86 -8.92
CA GLN A 196 8.71 -13.92 -8.87
C GLN A 196 9.23 -12.99 -7.76
N TYR A 197 8.73 -11.77 -7.62
CA TYR A 197 9.14 -10.88 -6.56
C TYR A 197 8.81 -11.39 -5.14
N ALA A 198 7.58 -11.86 -4.94
CA ALA A 198 7.08 -12.29 -3.64
C ALA A 198 7.61 -13.65 -3.18
N TYR A 199 8.02 -14.49 -4.12
CA TYR A 199 8.44 -15.88 -3.88
C TYR A 199 9.81 -16.24 -4.48
N THR A 200 10.61 -15.26 -4.94
CA THR A 200 12.02 -15.54 -5.26
C THR A 200 12.71 -15.95 -3.97
N ILE A 201 12.84 -17.27 -3.84
CA ILE A 201 13.79 -17.90 -2.94
C ILE A 201 15.15 -17.35 -3.40
N PRO A 202 15.94 -16.69 -2.54
CA PRO A 202 17.33 -16.43 -2.90
C PRO A 202 17.92 -17.79 -3.24
N ASP A 203 18.29 -17.98 -4.50
CA ASP A 203 19.03 -19.13 -4.96
C ASP A 203 20.29 -19.17 -4.09
N VAL A 204 20.23 -19.99 -3.03
CA VAL A 204 21.41 -20.37 -2.29
C VAL A 204 22.19 -21.16 -3.31
N ASN A 205 23.16 -20.47 -3.93
CA ASN A 205 24.30 -21.11 -4.54
C ASN A 205 24.86 -22.07 -3.49
N ASP A 206 24.46 -23.33 -3.58
CA ASP A 206 25.24 -24.47 -3.11
C ASP A 206 26.42 -24.53 -4.10
N ASP A 207 27.42 -23.68 -3.85
CA ASP A 207 28.73 -23.74 -4.50
C ASP A 207 29.41 -25.01 -3.94
N GLU A 208 29.43 -26.05 -4.78
CA GLU A 208 30.07 -27.36 -4.56
C GLU A 208 31.59 -27.28 -4.46
#